data_AF-A0A6S5C5X8-F1
#
_entry.id   AF-A0A6S5C5X8-F1
#
_cell.length_a   1.000
_cell.length_b   1.000
_cell.length_c   1.000
_cell.angle_alpha   90.00
_cell.angle_beta   90.00
_cell.angle_gamma   90.00
#
_symmetry.space_group_name_H-M   'P 1'
#
loop_
_entity.id
_entity.type
_entity.pdbx_description
1 polymer ?
#
loop_
_entity_poly.entity_id
_entity_poly.type
_entity_poly.pdbx_seq_one_letter_code
_entity_poly.pdbx_strand_id
1 'polypeptide(L)'
;MKTSSITGAPVPDLASFITHAAPDDTRLLSKRGDVNAAPLFHRGHKYELLNKHLLHSTTSRVKQENIKTHLDLKEALKNAAPQEIALQAFSLLSPAAYRGEPLTRETMMEVTALLADLKADPTSYGQLKQLFDQISQDPRLQVCLEQQYPGKMDGLGKELKNKIIDFTSTTGVNIAISLLLPGIGTFIAAGREFYQVAKHSDRLNHHHQVAQIGELPGRTSRLARLSQQTLSQGHDKAAIEGATSVTLGVALSGLGNFGIRGATTGVASIAAKALPTIADTVLMTGLPAATKMGAAYLINQQASTMPQGNQLLPVLPRLEICNTKGNFSFSMLDGAAVRALLTYLGPKADESLLGVNTPVAIKEMEQARLTLKAQLGSPAHEHLLPGDKQANAPTTELKLSHEVFEKLLAEDYTWLLHAVRLLDKGESSDLNHELTYKVPLEFDNRTVYLDKSPDLSQPQLDALKVCGAPSQLKLIYLAEGWL
;
A
#
# COMPACT_ATOMS: atom_id res chain seq x y z
N MET A 1 -8.96 -30.21 -31.83
CA MET A 1 -8.56 -31.43 -31.08
C MET A 1 -8.77 -31.16 -29.60
N LYS A 2 -9.59 -31.97 -28.93
CA LYS A 2 -9.84 -31.89 -27.48
C LYS A 2 -8.61 -32.43 -26.74
N THR A 3 -7.91 -31.60 -25.99
CA THR A 3 -6.93 -32.06 -24.99
C THR A 3 -7.66 -32.32 -23.69
N SER A 4 -7.89 -33.61 -23.43
CA SER A 4 -8.43 -34.12 -22.17
C SER A 4 -7.44 -33.89 -21.02
N SER A 5 -7.93 -33.32 -19.92
CA SER A 5 -7.21 -33.22 -18.65
C SER A 5 -6.84 -34.62 -18.14
N ILE A 6 -5.67 -34.76 -17.53
CA ILE A 6 -5.09 -36.03 -17.04
C ILE A 6 -5.85 -36.60 -15.82
N THR A 7 -6.92 -35.94 -15.37
CA THR A 7 -7.88 -36.49 -14.41
C THR A 7 -9.25 -35.98 -14.81
N GLY A 8 -10.20 -36.86 -15.15
CA GLY A 8 -11.55 -36.53 -15.66
C GLY A 8 -12.49 -35.82 -14.68
N ALA A 9 -11.98 -34.95 -13.80
CA ALA A 9 -12.76 -34.01 -13.03
C ALA A 9 -13.07 -32.77 -13.89
N PRO A 10 -14.30 -32.22 -13.84
CA PRO A 10 -14.62 -30.96 -14.52
C PRO A 10 -13.76 -29.83 -13.96
N VAL A 11 -13.26 -28.96 -14.84
CA VAL A 11 -12.51 -27.76 -14.45
C VAL A 11 -13.41 -26.90 -13.56
N PRO A 12 -12.98 -26.51 -12.34
CA PRO A 12 -13.78 -25.66 -11.46
C PRO A 12 -14.06 -24.30 -12.09
N ASP A 13 -15.21 -23.71 -11.78
CA ASP A 13 -15.53 -22.37 -12.25
C ASP A 13 -14.71 -21.29 -11.49
N LEU A 14 -14.59 -20.10 -12.09
CA LEU A 14 -13.82 -19.01 -11.50
C LEU A 14 -14.36 -18.59 -10.12
N ALA A 15 -15.67 -18.72 -9.91
CA ALA A 15 -16.33 -18.44 -8.64
C ALA A 15 -15.86 -19.37 -7.51
N SER A 16 -15.70 -20.67 -7.79
CA SER A 16 -15.18 -21.66 -6.83
C SER A 16 -13.78 -21.32 -6.34
N PHE A 17 -12.91 -20.81 -7.23
CA PHE A 17 -11.58 -20.35 -6.85
C PHE A 17 -11.64 -19.13 -5.91
N ILE A 18 -12.52 -18.16 -6.18
CA ILE A 18 -12.69 -16.96 -5.33
C ILE A 18 -13.16 -17.34 -3.93
N THR A 19 -14.15 -18.23 -3.82
CA THR A 19 -14.71 -18.66 -2.52
C THR A 19 -13.76 -19.49 -1.67
N HIS A 20 -12.75 -20.13 -2.27
CA HIS A 20 -11.85 -21.08 -1.60
C HIS A 20 -10.38 -20.65 -1.63
N ALA A 21 -10.08 -19.45 -2.15
CA ALA A 21 -8.76 -18.83 -2.03
C ALA A 21 -8.43 -18.54 -0.56
N ALA A 22 -7.15 -18.65 -0.21
CA ALA A 22 -6.73 -18.48 1.17
C ALA A 22 -6.67 -17.01 1.59
N PRO A 23 -6.97 -16.68 2.85
CA PRO A 23 -6.99 -15.31 3.33
C PRO A 23 -5.59 -14.65 3.42
N ASP A 24 -4.50 -15.42 3.47
CA ASP A 24 -3.11 -14.92 3.59
C ASP A 24 -2.11 -15.91 2.96
N ASP A 25 -0.80 -15.58 3.00
CA ASP A 25 0.39 -16.38 2.56
C ASP A 25 0.51 -17.79 3.21
N THR A 26 -0.48 -18.14 4.00
CA THR A 26 -0.65 -19.39 4.71
C THR A 26 -1.69 -20.22 3.98
N ARG A 27 -1.29 -21.19 3.12
CA ARG A 27 -2.23 -22.21 2.64
C ARG A 27 -2.16 -23.48 3.44
N LEU A 28 -3.35 -23.96 3.82
CA LEU A 28 -3.60 -25.19 4.55
C LEU A 28 -4.60 -26.07 3.82
N LEU A 29 -4.47 -26.17 2.49
CA LEU A 29 -5.40 -26.91 1.63
C LEU A 29 -4.76 -27.96 0.74
N SER A 30 -5.60 -28.93 0.34
CA SER A 30 -5.29 -30.27 -0.16
C SER A 30 -4.28 -30.31 -1.32
N LYS A 31 -3.18 -31.05 -1.12
CA LYS A 31 -2.16 -31.36 -2.13
C LYS A 31 -2.69 -32.09 -3.40
N ARG A 32 -3.97 -32.47 -3.42
CA ARG A 32 -4.60 -33.24 -4.52
C ARG A 32 -5.05 -32.39 -5.71
N GLY A 33 -5.02 -31.06 -5.61
CA GLY A 33 -5.45 -30.17 -6.69
C GLY A 33 -6.97 -29.93 -6.72
N ASP A 34 -7.66 -30.18 -5.62
CA ASP A 34 -9.10 -29.92 -5.47
C ASP A 34 -9.31 -28.57 -4.78
N VAL A 35 -10.22 -27.75 -5.33
CA VAL A 35 -10.61 -26.44 -4.78
C VAL A 35 -11.66 -26.67 -3.67
N ASN A 36 -11.22 -27.02 -2.47
CA ASN A 36 -12.07 -27.19 -1.28
C ASN A 36 -11.57 -26.27 -0.15
N ALA A 37 -12.36 -26.00 0.90
CA ALA A 37 -11.97 -25.18 2.06
C ALA A 37 -11.14 -25.97 3.12
N ALA A 38 -10.13 -25.34 3.74
CA ALA A 38 -9.28 -25.99 4.74
C ALA A 38 -10.14 -26.29 5.98
N PRO A 39 -10.23 -27.54 6.47
CA PRO A 39 -10.87 -27.77 7.76
C PRO A 39 -10.06 -27.10 8.88
N LEU A 40 -10.75 -26.51 9.87
CA LEU A 40 -10.18 -25.84 11.05
C LEU A 40 -9.11 -26.67 11.80
N PHE A 41 -9.19 -28.01 11.70
CA PHE A 41 -8.25 -28.95 12.33
C PHE A 41 -7.25 -29.58 11.35
N HIS A 42 -7.01 -28.95 10.19
CA HIS A 42 -6.02 -29.43 9.23
C HIS A 42 -4.62 -29.41 9.87
N ARG A 43 -3.88 -30.52 9.76
CA ARG A 43 -2.58 -30.72 10.45
C ARG A 43 -1.61 -29.55 10.24
N GLY A 44 -1.65 -28.89 9.09
CA GLY A 44 -0.76 -27.77 8.84
C GLY A 44 -1.02 -26.53 9.73
N HIS A 45 -2.23 -26.29 10.27
CA HIS A 45 -2.47 -25.21 11.25
C HIS A 45 -1.66 -25.46 12.52
N LYS A 46 -1.64 -26.72 12.98
CA LYS A 46 -0.84 -27.15 14.13
C LYS A 46 0.66 -27.05 13.86
N TYR A 47 1.09 -27.39 12.65
CA TYR A 47 2.50 -27.22 12.25
C TYR A 47 2.91 -25.76 12.10
N GLU A 48 2.04 -24.86 11.64
CA GLU A 48 2.38 -23.43 11.52
C GLU A 48 2.58 -22.77 12.90
N LEU A 49 1.70 -23.08 13.86
CA LEU A 49 1.84 -22.66 15.25
C LEU A 49 3.12 -23.21 15.91
N LEU A 50 3.47 -24.48 15.65
CA LEU A 50 4.69 -25.10 16.18
C LEU A 50 5.97 -24.61 15.49
N ASN A 51 5.92 -24.30 14.20
CA ASN A 51 7.08 -23.97 13.37
C ASN A 51 7.47 -22.48 13.47
N LYS A 52 6.57 -21.59 13.94
CA LYS A 52 6.95 -20.23 14.33
C LYS A 52 7.91 -20.18 15.53
N HIS A 53 8.03 -21.28 16.29
CA HIS A 53 8.96 -21.40 17.41
C HIS A 53 10.30 -22.08 17.07
N LEU A 54 10.45 -22.67 15.88
CA LEU A 54 11.62 -23.43 15.47
C LEU A 54 12.06 -23.01 14.07
N LEU A 55 13.21 -22.33 13.99
CA LEU A 55 13.92 -21.84 12.79
C LEU A 55 13.45 -22.45 11.44
N HIS A 56 12.86 -21.60 10.60
CA HIS A 56 12.02 -21.87 9.42
C HIS A 56 12.67 -22.48 8.15
N SER A 57 13.76 -23.26 8.21
CA SER A 57 14.43 -23.69 6.95
C SER A 57 13.84 -24.93 6.25
N THR A 58 12.90 -25.68 6.84
CA THR A 58 12.52 -27.02 6.30
C THR A 58 11.09 -27.14 5.74
N THR A 59 10.27 -26.07 5.70
CA THR A 59 8.83 -26.19 5.39
C THR A 59 8.32 -25.46 4.15
N SER A 60 9.17 -24.88 3.31
CA SER A 60 8.73 -24.20 2.06
C SER A 60 7.88 -25.12 1.17
N ARG A 61 8.24 -26.40 1.09
CA ARG A 61 7.52 -27.45 0.34
C ARG A 61 6.12 -27.79 0.88
N VAL A 62 5.79 -27.34 2.10
CA VAL A 62 4.47 -27.53 2.72
C VAL A 62 3.52 -26.38 2.38
N LYS A 63 4.08 -25.18 2.10
CA LYS A 63 3.34 -23.98 1.70
C LYS A 63 3.04 -23.92 0.20
N GLN A 64 3.78 -24.67 -0.60
CA GLN A 64 3.61 -24.70 -2.06
C GLN A 64 2.32 -25.40 -2.48
N GLU A 65 1.58 -24.75 -3.37
CA GLU A 65 0.46 -25.33 -4.09
C GLU A 65 0.89 -26.31 -5.17
N ASN A 66 -0.05 -27.18 -5.53
CA ASN A 66 0.12 -28.05 -6.68
C ASN A 66 0.00 -27.20 -7.96
N ILE A 67 0.99 -27.25 -8.84
CA ILE A 67 0.97 -26.52 -10.13
C ILE A 67 -0.33 -26.76 -10.92
N LYS A 68 -0.97 -27.92 -10.73
CA LYS A 68 -2.28 -28.23 -11.31
C LYS A 68 -3.37 -27.20 -10.96
N THR A 69 -3.43 -26.66 -9.74
CA THR A 69 -4.45 -25.67 -9.37
C THR A 69 -4.33 -24.38 -10.19
N HIS A 70 -3.10 -23.97 -10.49
CA HIS A 70 -2.83 -22.82 -11.37
C HIS A 70 -3.16 -23.10 -12.84
N LEU A 71 -2.94 -24.33 -13.31
CA LEU A 71 -3.32 -24.75 -14.67
C LEU A 71 -4.84 -24.81 -14.83
N ASP A 72 -5.55 -25.34 -13.85
CA ASP A 72 -7.02 -25.39 -13.83
C ASP A 72 -7.60 -23.96 -13.78
N LEU A 73 -6.97 -23.04 -13.04
CA LEU A 73 -7.32 -21.61 -13.06
C LEU A 73 -7.11 -20.99 -14.45
N LYS A 74 -5.99 -21.29 -15.12
CA LYS A 74 -5.73 -20.82 -16.49
C LYS A 74 -6.80 -21.29 -17.48
N GLU A 75 -7.28 -22.53 -17.34
CA GLU A 75 -8.37 -23.06 -18.15
C GLU A 75 -9.71 -22.39 -17.79
N ALA A 76 -9.99 -22.15 -16.52
CA ALA A 76 -11.17 -21.40 -16.07
C ALA A 76 -11.21 -19.97 -16.65
N LEU A 77 -10.07 -19.28 -16.71
CA LEU A 77 -9.97 -17.94 -17.32
C LEU A 77 -10.24 -17.97 -18.84
N LYS A 78 -9.72 -18.97 -19.55
CA LYS A 78 -9.97 -19.16 -20.99
C LYS A 78 -11.45 -19.45 -21.29
N ASN A 79 -12.16 -20.08 -20.36
CA ASN A 79 -13.61 -20.29 -20.49
C ASN A 79 -14.39 -18.99 -20.25
N ALA A 80 -13.84 -18.03 -19.49
CA ALA A 80 -14.50 -16.79 -19.10
C ALA A 80 -14.24 -15.60 -20.04
N ALA A 81 -13.23 -15.65 -20.91
CA ALA A 81 -12.84 -14.56 -21.82
C ALA A 81 -12.11 -15.07 -23.07
N PRO A 82 -11.99 -14.25 -24.14
CA PRO A 82 -11.15 -14.58 -25.30
C PRO A 82 -9.73 -14.96 -24.90
N GLN A 83 -9.12 -15.89 -25.65
CA GLN A 83 -7.84 -16.52 -25.29
C GLN A 83 -6.72 -15.51 -25.01
N GLU A 84 -6.60 -14.45 -25.82
CA GLU A 84 -5.55 -13.43 -25.66
C GLU A 84 -5.70 -12.66 -24.34
N ILE A 85 -6.93 -12.22 -24.04
CA ILE A 85 -7.27 -11.50 -22.80
C ILE A 85 -7.09 -12.39 -21.57
N ALA A 86 -7.54 -13.65 -21.65
CA ALA A 86 -7.38 -14.62 -20.57
C ALA A 86 -5.90 -14.91 -20.25
N LEU A 87 -5.06 -15.02 -21.29
CA LEU A 87 -3.62 -15.23 -21.11
C LEU A 87 -2.92 -13.98 -20.56
N GLN A 88 -3.35 -12.78 -20.95
CA GLN A 88 -2.83 -11.54 -20.41
C GLN A 88 -3.21 -11.37 -18.93
N ALA A 89 -4.43 -11.72 -18.53
CA ALA A 89 -4.84 -11.75 -17.12
C ALA A 89 -4.02 -12.77 -16.31
N PHE A 90 -3.85 -13.98 -16.85
CA PHE A 90 -3.04 -15.03 -16.22
C PHE A 90 -1.55 -14.66 -16.12
N SER A 91 -1.06 -13.75 -16.97
CA SER A 91 0.36 -13.37 -16.97
C SER A 91 0.84 -12.80 -15.64
N LEU A 92 -0.05 -12.16 -14.86
CA LEU A 92 0.21 -11.71 -13.49
C LEU A 92 0.65 -12.85 -12.56
N LEU A 93 0.07 -14.03 -12.72
CA LEU A 93 0.35 -15.19 -11.87
C LEU A 93 1.36 -16.13 -12.50
N SER A 94 1.73 -15.95 -13.77
CA SER A 94 2.55 -16.94 -14.48
C SER A 94 3.88 -17.27 -13.77
N PRO A 95 4.67 -16.31 -13.23
CA PRO A 95 5.91 -16.64 -12.55
C PRO A 95 5.67 -17.32 -11.19
N ALA A 96 4.63 -16.89 -10.46
CA ALA A 96 4.21 -17.43 -9.17
C ALA A 96 3.64 -18.86 -9.30
N ALA A 97 2.89 -19.11 -10.36
CA ALA A 97 2.26 -20.39 -10.69
C ALA A 97 3.30 -21.50 -10.92
N TYR A 98 4.39 -21.19 -11.63
CA TYR A 98 5.48 -22.16 -11.84
C TYR A 98 6.23 -22.50 -10.55
N ARG A 99 6.28 -21.57 -9.58
CA ARG A 99 6.91 -21.79 -8.27
C ARG A 99 5.99 -22.51 -7.28
N GLY A 100 4.72 -22.68 -7.64
CA GLY A 100 3.68 -23.24 -6.77
C GLY A 100 3.37 -22.32 -5.59
N GLU A 101 3.39 -20.99 -5.78
CA GLU A 101 2.95 -20.08 -4.73
C GLU A 101 1.44 -20.24 -4.45
N PRO A 102 0.99 -20.01 -3.21
CA PRO A 102 -0.42 -20.16 -2.87
C PRO A 102 -1.31 -19.09 -3.53
N LEU A 103 -2.43 -19.51 -4.11
CA LEU A 103 -3.53 -18.68 -4.58
C LEU A 103 -4.27 -18.08 -3.38
N THR A 104 -3.89 -16.85 -3.04
CA THR A 104 -4.55 -16.04 -2.02
C THR A 104 -5.80 -15.35 -2.60
N ARG A 105 -6.70 -14.91 -1.73
CA ARG A 105 -7.87 -14.12 -2.15
C ARG A 105 -7.44 -12.86 -2.90
N GLU A 106 -6.38 -12.21 -2.45
CA GLU A 106 -5.78 -11.05 -3.11
C GLU A 106 -5.35 -11.38 -4.54
N THR A 107 -4.61 -12.48 -4.76
CA THR A 107 -4.21 -12.90 -6.12
C THR A 107 -5.40 -13.21 -7.03
N MET A 108 -6.47 -13.79 -6.48
CA MET A 108 -7.69 -14.07 -7.23
C MET A 108 -8.48 -12.80 -7.55
N MET A 109 -8.51 -11.84 -6.63
CA MET A 109 -9.10 -10.52 -6.86
C MET A 109 -8.31 -9.75 -7.91
N GLU A 110 -6.98 -9.78 -7.88
CA GLU A 110 -6.12 -9.16 -8.90
C GLU A 110 -6.44 -9.71 -10.30
N VAL A 111 -6.50 -11.03 -10.44
CA VAL A 111 -6.74 -11.65 -11.74
C VAL A 111 -8.15 -11.39 -12.26
N THR A 112 -9.14 -11.44 -11.39
CA THR A 112 -10.55 -11.20 -11.77
C THR A 112 -10.79 -9.74 -12.11
N ALA A 113 -10.18 -8.80 -11.36
CA ALA A 113 -10.25 -7.38 -11.65
C ALA A 113 -9.51 -7.03 -12.96
N LEU A 114 -8.31 -7.58 -13.17
CA LEU A 114 -7.59 -7.41 -14.43
C LEU A 114 -8.38 -7.98 -15.61
N LEU A 115 -9.04 -9.13 -15.43
CA LEU A 115 -9.87 -9.73 -16.50
C LEU A 115 -11.04 -8.81 -16.87
N ALA A 116 -11.67 -8.16 -15.88
CA ALA A 116 -12.73 -7.18 -16.13
C ALA A 116 -12.20 -5.93 -16.84
N ASP A 117 -11.05 -5.41 -16.40
CA ASP A 117 -10.37 -4.27 -17.02
C ASP A 117 -9.98 -4.54 -18.47
N LEU A 118 -9.37 -5.68 -18.75
CA LEU A 118 -8.90 -6.04 -20.10
C LEU A 118 -10.05 -6.26 -21.08
N LYS A 119 -11.24 -6.64 -20.59
CA LYS A 119 -12.46 -6.69 -21.41
C LYS A 119 -12.95 -5.29 -21.78
N ALA A 120 -12.69 -4.28 -20.95
CA ALA A 120 -13.08 -2.91 -21.20
C ALA A 120 -12.05 -2.13 -22.04
N ASP A 121 -10.75 -2.23 -21.70
CA ASP A 121 -9.65 -1.60 -22.43
C ASP A 121 -8.38 -2.50 -22.41
N PRO A 122 -8.14 -3.25 -23.49
CA PRO A 122 -6.96 -4.12 -23.59
C PRO A 122 -5.66 -3.34 -23.88
N THR A 123 -5.74 -2.12 -24.42
CA THR A 123 -4.59 -1.38 -24.94
C THR A 123 -3.81 -0.63 -23.87
N SER A 124 -4.51 0.06 -22.97
CA SER A 124 -3.88 0.84 -21.89
C SER A 124 -3.03 -0.05 -20.96
N TYR A 125 -3.56 -1.21 -20.58
CA TYR A 125 -2.81 -2.14 -19.72
C TYR A 125 -1.59 -2.74 -20.41
N GLY A 126 -1.69 -3.07 -21.71
CA GLY A 126 -0.57 -3.57 -22.50
C GLY A 126 0.61 -2.59 -22.55
N GLN A 127 0.33 -1.31 -22.75
CA GLN A 127 1.34 -0.25 -22.76
C GLN A 127 2.00 -0.09 -21.38
N LEU A 128 1.21 -0.04 -20.30
CA LEU A 128 1.75 0.03 -18.94
C LEU A 128 2.62 -1.17 -18.62
N LYS A 129 2.20 -2.38 -19.01
CA LYS A 129 2.99 -3.59 -18.78
C LYS A 129 4.35 -3.53 -19.47
N GLN A 130 4.39 -3.08 -20.72
CA GLN A 130 5.65 -2.92 -21.45
C GLN A 130 6.60 -1.94 -20.74
N LEU A 131 6.07 -0.81 -20.25
CA LEU A 131 6.87 0.16 -19.49
C LEU A 131 7.40 -0.45 -18.19
N PHE A 132 6.56 -1.20 -17.46
CA PHE A 132 6.93 -1.87 -16.21
C PHE A 132 8.01 -2.93 -16.42
N ASP A 133 7.89 -3.75 -17.46
CA ASP A 133 8.87 -4.78 -17.81
C ASP A 133 10.23 -4.15 -18.21
N GLN A 134 10.21 -2.97 -18.86
CA GLN A 134 11.42 -2.22 -19.20
C GLN A 134 12.11 -1.64 -17.96
N ILE A 135 11.38 -0.94 -17.08
CA ILE A 135 11.98 -0.34 -15.87
C ILE A 135 12.45 -1.39 -14.86
N SER A 136 11.88 -2.59 -14.87
CA SER A 136 12.26 -3.67 -13.93
C SER A 136 13.69 -4.19 -14.16
N GLN A 137 14.28 -3.90 -15.32
CA GLN A 137 15.67 -4.19 -15.63
C GLN A 137 16.64 -3.18 -15.01
N ASP A 138 16.14 -2.04 -14.50
CA ASP A 138 16.96 -0.95 -13.98
C ASP A 138 17.49 -1.25 -12.57
N PRO A 139 18.82 -1.29 -12.37
CA PRO A 139 19.40 -1.46 -11.04
C PRO A 139 18.93 -0.39 -10.03
N ARG A 140 18.62 0.83 -10.49
CA ARG A 140 18.14 1.91 -9.61
C ARG A 140 16.79 1.57 -8.98
N LEU A 141 15.87 0.97 -9.74
CA LEU A 141 14.59 0.52 -9.22
C LEU A 141 14.77 -0.63 -8.21
N GLN A 142 15.71 -1.55 -8.47
CA GLN A 142 16.02 -2.63 -7.54
C GLN A 142 16.52 -2.09 -6.19
N VAL A 143 17.34 -1.05 -6.19
CA VAL A 143 17.79 -0.37 -4.96
C VAL A 143 16.60 0.25 -4.20
N CYS A 144 15.69 0.94 -4.91
CA CYS A 144 14.49 1.49 -4.27
C CYS A 144 13.62 0.39 -3.64
N LEU A 145 13.50 -0.77 -4.29
CA LEU A 145 12.78 -1.91 -3.74
C LEU A 145 13.50 -2.56 -2.57
N GLU A 146 14.83 -2.62 -2.57
CA GLU A 146 15.61 -3.08 -1.41
C GLU A 146 15.48 -2.16 -0.20
N GLN A 147 15.34 -0.84 -0.42
CA GLN A 147 15.08 0.13 0.65
C GLN A 147 13.71 -0.07 1.30
N GLN A 148 12.68 -0.39 0.52
CA GLN A 148 11.32 -0.65 1.04
C GLN A 148 11.15 -2.09 1.54
N TYR A 149 11.93 -3.05 1.02
CA TYR A 149 11.94 -4.46 1.42
C TYR A 149 13.34 -4.89 1.88
N PRO A 150 13.81 -4.44 3.06
CA PRO A 150 15.17 -4.68 3.50
C PRO A 150 15.45 -6.18 3.65
N GLY A 151 16.38 -6.69 2.84
CA GLY A 151 16.86 -8.08 2.89
C GLY A 151 16.02 -9.10 2.11
N LYS A 152 14.90 -8.71 1.50
CA LYS A 152 14.05 -9.62 0.70
C LYS A 152 14.78 -10.19 -0.52
N MET A 153 15.57 -9.36 -1.20
CA MET A 153 16.39 -9.81 -2.34
C MET A 153 17.72 -10.47 -1.93
N ASP A 154 18.17 -10.27 -0.68
CA ASP A 154 19.42 -10.85 -0.16
C ASP A 154 19.23 -12.24 0.48
N GLY A 155 18.00 -12.74 0.47
CA GLY A 155 17.64 -14.05 1.00
C GLY A 155 17.05 -14.01 2.41
N LEU A 156 16.36 -15.10 2.74
CA LEU A 156 15.50 -15.24 3.92
C LEU A 156 16.21 -14.95 5.24
N GLY A 157 17.50 -15.28 5.37
CA GLY A 157 18.27 -15.03 6.60
C GLY A 157 18.47 -13.54 6.92
N LYS A 158 18.72 -12.71 5.90
CA LYS A 158 18.86 -11.25 6.07
C LYS A 158 17.51 -10.57 6.23
N GLU A 159 16.49 -11.02 5.48
CA GLU A 159 15.11 -10.57 5.68
C GLU A 159 14.65 -10.84 7.13
N LEU A 160 14.88 -12.05 7.64
CA LEU A 160 14.55 -12.42 9.01
C LEU A 160 15.35 -11.60 10.01
N LYS A 161 16.65 -11.39 9.78
CA LYS A 161 17.49 -10.55 10.64
C LYS A 161 16.96 -9.12 10.71
N ASN A 162 16.60 -8.52 9.57
CA ASN A 162 16.06 -7.16 9.53
C ASN A 162 14.70 -7.07 10.21
N LYS A 163 13.80 -8.03 9.97
CA LYS A 163 12.53 -8.15 10.70
C LYS A 163 12.75 -8.29 12.22
N ILE A 164 13.77 -9.04 12.65
CA ILE A 164 14.14 -9.17 14.07
C ILE A 164 14.73 -7.87 14.62
N ILE A 165 15.55 -7.15 13.85
CA ILE A 165 16.10 -5.85 14.24
C ILE A 165 14.98 -4.82 14.40
N ASP A 166 14.04 -4.76 13.46
CA ASP A 166 12.88 -3.89 13.53
C ASP A 166 11.98 -4.26 14.71
N PHE A 167 11.77 -5.55 14.94
CA PHE A 167 11.01 -6.03 16.09
C PHE A 167 11.71 -5.69 17.43
N THR A 168 13.02 -5.86 17.53
CA THR A 168 13.77 -5.59 18.77
C THR A 168 13.90 -4.09 19.05
N SER A 169 14.11 -3.26 18.02
CA SER A 169 14.22 -1.79 18.14
C SER A 169 12.88 -1.12 18.50
N THR A 170 11.76 -1.68 18.05
CA THR A 170 10.42 -1.13 18.36
C THR A 170 9.78 -1.83 19.56
N THR A 171 9.50 -3.12 19.41
CA THR A 171 8.72 -3.92 20.36
C THR A 171 9.60 -4.42 21.51
N GLY A 172 10.86 -4.80 21.25
CA GLY A 172 11.81 -5.20 22.28
C GLY A 172 12.09 -4.08 23.29
N VAL A 173 12.26 -2.84 22.82
CA VAL A 173 12.40 -1.66 23.68
C VAL A 173 11.14 -1.41 24.50
N ASN A 174 9.94 -1.50 23.91
CA ASN A 174 8.69 -1.33 24.65
C ASN A 174 8.48 -2.42 25.71
N ILE A 175 8.85 -3.68 25.42
CA ILE A 175 8.78 -4.80 26.36
C ILE A 175 9.78 -4.57 27.51
N ALA A 176 11.02 -4.17 27.21
CA ALA A 176 12.04 -3.89 28.23
C ALA A 176 11.61 -2.73 29.14
N ILE A 177 11.08 -1.64 28.58
CA ILE A 177 10.56 -0.50 29.38
C ILE A 177 9.36 -0.94 30.24
N SER A 178 8.47 -1.77 29.71
CA SER A 178 7.30 -2.28 30.45
C SER A 178 7.68 -3.27 31.57
N LEU A 179 8.75 -4.04 31.38
CA LEU A 179 9.33 -4.92 32.40
C LEU A 179 10.08 -4.14 33.49
N LEU A 180 10.79 -3.07 33.12
CA LEU A 180 11.57 -2.26 34.06
C LEU A 180 10.71 -1.26 34.84
N LEU A 181 9.62 -0.76 34.25
CA LEU A 181 8.69 0.20 34.85
C LEU A 181 7.23 -0.20 34.55
N PRO A 182 6.67 -1.14 35.33
CA PRO A 182 5.28 -1.54 35.20
C PRO A 182 4.35 -0.32 35.31
N GLY A 183 3.45 -0.12 34.34
CA GLY A 183 2.57 1.04 34.25
C GLY A 183 3.08 2.13 33.29
N ILE A 184 4.28 2.68 33.52
CA ILE A 184 4.85 3.73 32.64
C ILE A 184 5.13 3.18 31.24
N GLY A 185 5.66 1.95 31.15
CA GLY A 185 5.90 1.32 29.85
C GLY A 185 4.63 1.12 29.02
N THR A 186 3.49 0.88 29.67
CA THR A 186 2.18 0.77 29.00
C THR A 186 1.73 2.11 28.41
N PHE A 187 1.91 3.23 29.13
CA PHE A 187 1.63 4.56 28.60
C PHE A 187 2.53 4.93 27.42
N ILE A 188 3.82 4.61 27.50
CA ILE A 188 4.77 4.85 26.41
C ILE A 188 4.41 4.02 25.18
N ALA A 189 4.07 2.74 25.36
CA ALA A 189 3.63 1.87 24.27
C ALA A 189 2.33 2.37 23.63
N ALA A 190 1.33 2.74 24.44
CA ALA A 190 0.07 3.30 23.95
C ALA A 190 0.29 4.63 23.20
N GLY A 191 1.10 5.54 23.75
CA GLY A 191 1.41 6.83 23.10
C GLY A 191 2.11 6.67 21.75
N ARG A 192 3.04 5.72 21.63
CA ARG A 192 3.70 5.40 20.35
C ARG A 192 2.71 4.90 19.30
N GLU A 193 1.80 4.03 19.69
CA GLU A 193 0.80 3.48 18.78
C GLU A 193 -0.27 4.55 18.42
N PHE A 194 -0.74 5.37 19.37
CA PHE A 194 -1.62 6.52 19.08
C PHE A 194 -0.99 7.49 18.09
N TYR A 195 0.31 7.77 18.23
CA TYR A 195 1.06 8.58 17.27
C TYR A 195 1.06 7.96 15.87
N GLN A 196 1.27 6.64 15.75
CA GLN A 196 1.22 5.96 14.44
C GLN A 196 -0.19 5.99 13.84
N VAL A 197 -1.23 5.79 14.66
CA VAL A 197 -2.63 5.88 14.23
C VAL A 197 -2.92 7.27 13.69
N ALA A 198 -2.63 8.33 14.46
CA ALA A 198 -2.83 9.71 14.03
C ALA A 198 -2.08 10.01 12.72
N LYS A 199 -0.78 9.67 12.66
CA LYS A 199 0.05 9.84 11.46
C LYS A 199 -0.53 9.13 10.24
N HIS A 200 -1.02 7.90 10.37
CA HIS A 200 -1.59 7.15 9.26
C HIS A 200 -2.97 7.65 8.86
N SER A 201 -3.80 8.09 9.82
CA SER A 201 -5.09 8.73 9.55
C SER A 201 -4.94 10.05 8.81
N ASP A 202 -3.96 10.88 9.19
CA ASP A 202 -3.68 12.13 8.49
C ASP A 202 -3.25 11.86 7.05
N ARG A 203 -2.31 10.91 6.84
CA ARG A 203 -1.88 10.51 5.49
C ARG A 203 -3.01 9.92 4.64
N LEU A 204 -3.89 9.11 5.24
CA LEU A 204 -5.08 8.59 4.56
C LEU A 204 -5.95 9.75 4.04
N ASN A 205 -6.23 10.72 4.90
CA ASN A 205 -6.99 11.90 4.55
C ASN A 205 -6.29 12.75 3.46
N HIS A 206 -4.96 12.93 3.56
CA HIS A 206 -4.19 13.62 2.51
C HIS A 206 -4.32 12.91 1.16
N HIS A 207 -4.20 11.58 1.12
CA HIS A 207 -4.39 10.82 -0.13
C HIS A 207 -5.80 10.95 -0.70
N HIS A 208 -6.84 11.03 0.14
CA HIS A 208 -8.21 11.29 -0.34
C HIS A 208 -8.34 12.66 -0.99
N GLN A 209 -7.75 13.71 -0.41
CA GLN A 209 -7.74 15.04 -1.03
C GLN A 209 -6.96 15.05 -2.35
N VAL A 210 -5.78 14.42 -2.38
CA VAL A 210 -4.95 14.39 -3.60
C VAL A 210 -5.57 13.50 -4.69
N ALA A 211 -6.30 12.44 -4.33
CA ALA A 211 -7.03 11.63 -5.30
C ALA A 211 -8.09 12.45 -6.04
N GLN A 212 -8.82 13.34 -5.34
CA GLN A 212 -9.79 14.25 -5.96
C GLN A 212 -9.11 15.22 -6.94
N ILE A 213 -7.89 15.66 -6.65
CA ILE A 213 -7.09 16.49 -7.58
C ILE A 213 -6.74 15.72 -8.86
N GLY A 214 -6.49 14.42 -8.75
CA GLY A 214 -6.23 13.54 -9.89
C GLY A 214 -7.44 13.34 -10.82
N GLU A 215 -8.65 13.68 -10.36
CA GLU A 215 -9.88 13.63 -11.16
C GLU A 215 -10.17 14.93 -11.90
N LEU A 216 -9.40 16.00 -11.66
CA LEU A 216 -9.55 17.26 -12.39
C LEU A 216 -9.25 17.07 -13.90
N PRO A 217 -9.91 17.85 -14.78
CA PRO A 217 -9.68 17.79 -16.22
C PRO A 217 -8.19 17.97 -16.57
N GLY A 218 -7.65 17.05 -17.37
CA GLY A 218 -6.23 17.08 -17.79
C GLY A 218 -5.25 16.40 -16.84
N ARG A 219 -5.67 15.97 -15.63
CA ARG A 219 -4.81 15.29 -14.64
C ARG A 219 -5.05 13.78 -14.51
N THR A 220 -6.08 13.27 -15.17
CA THR A 220 -6.49 11.87 -15.08
C THR A 220 -5.40 10.92 -15.55
N SER A 221 -4.88 10.10 -14.62
CA SER A 221 -3.86 9.10 -14.88
C SER A 221 -4.18 7.81 -14.15
N ARG A 222 -4.22 6.69 -14.89
CA ARG A 222 -4.44 5.36 -14.32
C ARG A 222 -3.37 5.03 -13.28
N LEU A 223 -2.11 5.36 -13.55
CA LEU A 223 -0.99 5.12 -12.65
C LEU A 223 -1.15 5.90 -11.33
N ALA A 224 -1.48 7.19 -11.43
CA ALA A 224 -1.66 8.04 -10.24
C ALA A 224 -2.80 7.55 -9.35
N ARG A 225 -3.98 7.34 -9.95
CA ARG A 225 -5.19 6.93 -9.22
C ARG A 225 -5.00 5.62 -8.47
N LEU A 226 -4.44 4.62 -9.15
CA LEU A 226 -4.22 3.29 -8.54
C LEU A 226 -3.12 3.32 -7.48
N SER A 227 -2.03 4.06 -7.72
CA SER A 227 -0.97 4.23 -6.72
C SER A 227 -1.51 4.86 -5.44
N GLN A 228 -2.30 5.93 -5.56
CA GLN A 228 -2.91 6.62 -4.42
C GLN A 228 -3.92 5.74 -3.67
N GLN A 229 -4.71 4.97 -4.41
CA GLN A 229 -5.66 4.04 -3.80
C GLN A 229 -4.94 2.94 -3.01
N THR A 230 -3.85 2.39 -3.53
CA THR A 230 -3.04 1.42 -2.80
C THR A 230 -2.41 2.05 -1.55
N LEU A 231 -1.86 3.25 -1.64
CA LEU A 231 -1.22 3.94 -0.50
C LEU A 231 -2.23 4.31 0.60
N SER A 232 -3.41 4.83 0.22
CA SER A 232 -4.49 5.12 1.16
C SER A 232 -4.96 3.85 1.88
N GLN A 233 -5.18 2.74 1.16
CA GLN A 233 -5.55 1.46 1.79
C GLN A 233 -4.47 0.93 2.73
N GLY A 234 -3.19 1.07 2.37
CA GLY A 234 -2.07 0.72 3.24
C GLY A 234 -2.06 1.55 4.54
N HIS A 235 -2.42 2.84 4.45
CA HIS A 235 -2.54 3.72 5.61
C HIS A 235 -3.76 3.41 6.48
N ASP A 236 -4.91 3.12 5.88
CA ASP A 236 -6.11 2.70 6.61
C ASP A 236 -5.86 1.40 7.38
N LYS A 237 -5.27 0.39 6.71
CA LYS A 237 -4.87 -0.87 7.35
C LYS A 237 -3.93 -0.64 8.54
N ALA A 238 -2.89 0.17 8.35
CA ALA A 238 -1.94 0.47 9.43
C ALA A 238 -2.58 1.23 10.62
N ALA A 239 -3.51 2.15 10.34
CA ALA A 239 -4.26 2.86 11.37
C ALA A 239 -5.20 1.92 12.15
N ILE A 240 -5.91 1.03 11.46
CA ILE A 240 -6.77 0.01 12.08
C ILE A 240 -5.94 -0.94 12.94
N GLU A 241 -4.77 -1.37 12.44
CA GLU A 241 -3.86 -2.24 13.17
C GLU A 241 -3.36 -1.59 14.47
N GLY A 242 -2.87 -0.35 14.37
CA GLY A 242 -2.42 0.42 15.53
C GLY A 242 -3.54 0.66 16.55
N ALA A 243 -4.72 1.07 16.09
CA ALA A 243 -5.86 1.36 16.98
C ALA A 243 -6.35 0.10 17.71
N THR A 244 -6.36 -1.04 17.01
CA THR A 244 -6.73 -2.32 17.61
C THR A 244 -5.68 -2.79 18.62
N SER A 245 -4.39 -2.67 18.28
CA SER A 245 -3.26 -2.98 19.16
C SER A 245 -3.32 -2.18 20.47
N VAL A 246 -3.59 -0.87 20.39
CA VAL A 246 -3.78 0.01 21.57
C VAL A 246 -4.96 -0.45 22.40
N THR A 247 -6.11 -0.65 21.77
CA THR A 247 -7.35 -1.01 22.47
C THR A 247 -7.16 -2.31 23.26
N LEU A 248 -6.52 -3.31 22.65
CA LEU A 248 -6.19 -4.58 23.32
C LEU A 248 -5.12 -4.42 24.40
N GLY A 249 -4.06 -3.65 24.15
CA GLY A 249 -2.99 -3.41 25.11
C GLY A 249 -3.47 -2.67 26.38
N VAL A 250 -4.34 -1.68 26.21
CA VAL A 250 -4.96 -0.94 27.33
C VAL A 250 -5.96 -1.82 28.07
N ALA A 251 -6.83 -2.54 27.37
CA ALA A 251 -7.82 -3.43 27.99
C ALA A 251 -7.18 -4.57 28.81
N LEU A 252 -6.09 -5.16 28.31
CA LEU A 252 -5.43 -6.30 28.95
C LEU A 252 -4.43 -5.91 30.06
N SER A 253 -4.02 -4.64 30.14
CA SER A 253 -3.11 -4.15 31.19
C SER A 253 -3.81 -3.78 32.50
N GLY A 254 -5.13 -4.01 32.61
CA GLY A 254 -5.89 -3.71 33.82
C GLY A 254 -6.02 -2.21 34.14
N LEU A 255 -5.60 -1.34 33.22
CA LEU A 255 -5.85 0.09 33.27
C LEU A 255 -7.33 0.33 32.96
N GLY A 256 -8.17 0.21 33.98
CA GLY A 256 -9.61 0.37 33.87
C GLY A 256 -9.99 1.66 33.13
N ASN A 257 -10.88 1.52 32.15
CA ASN A 257 -11.72 2.59 31.60
C ASN A 257 -11.04 3.85 31.05
N PHE A 258 -9.90 3.75 30.34
CA PHE A 258 -9.55 4.80 29.37
C PHE A 258 -10.42 4.64 28.11
N GLY A 259 -11.62 5.20 28.18
CA GLY A 259 -12.60 5.19 27.11
C GLY A 259 -12.13 6.00 25.90
N ILE A 260 -11.78 5.31 24.81
CA ILE A 260 -11.76 5.91 23.48
C ILE A 260 -13.24 6.02 23.03
N ARG A 261 -13.94 7.05 23.50
CA ARG A 261 -15.24 7.47 22.93
C ARG A 261 -14.97 8.10 21.57
N GLY A 262 -14.85 7.27 20.53
CA GLY A 262 -14.67 7.75 19.15
C GLY A 262 -14.51 6.65 18.10
N ALA A 263 -14.05 5.45 18.46
CA ALA A 263 -13.81 4.35 17.51
C ALA A 263 -14.90 3.26 17.55
N THR A 264 -16.15 3.63 17.87
CA THR A 264 -17.24 2.71 18.19
C THR A 264 -17.81 1.93 17.00
N THR A 265 -17.49 2.27 15.76
CA THR A 265 -18.09 1.61 14.59
C THR A 265 -17.24 0.53 13.92
N GLY A 266 -15.93 0.43 14.23
CA GLY A 266 -15.05 -0.59 13.63
C GLY A 266 -14.17 -1.32 14.64
N VAL A 267 -13.30 -0.58 15.33
CA VAL A 267 -12.24 -1.12 16.19
C VAL A 267 -12.78 -1.80 17.46
N ALA A 268 -13.85 -1.24 18.05
CA ALA A 268 -14.48 -1.83 19.24
C ALA A 268 -15.04 -3.24 18.98
N SER A 269 -15.56 -3.51 17.78
CA SER A 269 -16.07 -4.83 17.40
C SER A 269 -14.94 -5.86 17.18
N ILE A 270 -13.78 -5.41 16.68
CA ILE A 270 -12.59 -6.23 16.49
C ILE A 270 -12.00 -6.61 17.85
N ALA A 271 -11.80 -5.60 18.70
CA ALA A 271 -11.32 -5.80 20.06
C ALA A 271 -12.26 -6.71 20.87
N ALA A 272 -13.59 -6.53 20.78
CA ALA A 272 -14.56 -7.34 21.51
C ALA A 272 -14.56 -8.84 21.13
N LYS A 273 -14.31 -9.18 19.84
CA LYS A 273 -14.14 -10.57 19.40
C LYS A 273 -12.77 -11.14 19.77
N ALA A 274 -11.77 -10.28 19.87
CA ALA A 274 -10.39 -10.67 20.16
C ALA A 274 -10.12 -10.92 21.64
N LEU A 275 -10.72 -10.14 22.52
CA LEU A 275 -10.48 -10.23 23.96
C LEU A 275 -10.72 -11.63 24.55
N PRO A 276 -11.81 -12.37 24.23
CA PRO A 276 -12.01 -13.72 24.75
C PRO A 276 -10.96 -14.72 24.25
N THR A 277 -10.64 -14.68 22.96
CA THR A 277 -9.69 -15.59 22.30
C THR A 277 -8.24 -15.36 22.75
N ILE A 278 -7.89 -14.09 22.97
CA ILE A 278 -6.58 -13.67 23.47
C ILE A 278 -6.46 -13.95 24.97
N ALA A 279 -7.53 -13.78 25.75
CA ALA A 279 -7.55 -14.10 27.18
C ALA A 279 -7.15 -15.56 27.42
N ASP A 280 -7.72 -16.51 26.67
CA ASP A 280 -7.35 -17.93 26.77
C ASP A 280 -5.87 -18.19 26.38
N THR A 281 -5.34 -17.46 25.40
CA THR A 281 -3.96 -17.64 24.90
C THR A 281 -2.91 -16.98 25.81
N VAL A 282 -3.21 -15.81 26.36
CA VAL A 282 -2.36 -15.07 27.31
C VAL A 282 -2.35 -15.77 28.67
N LEU A 283 -3.49 -16.30 29.14
CA LEU A 283 -3.57 -17.14 30.35
C LEU A 283 -2.69 -18.39 30.23
N MET A 284 -2.54 -18.96 29.02
CA MET A 284 -1.71 -20.14 28.81
C MET A 284 -0.21 -19.86 28.59
N THR A 285 0.18 -18.65 28.16
CA THR A 285 1.56 -18.39 27.69
C THR A 285 2.29 -17.26 28.40
N GLY A 286 1.60 -16.39 29.16
CA GLY A 286 2.22 -15.33 29.99
C GLY A 286 3.03 -14.27 29.23
N LEU A 287 2.98 -14.22 27.89
CA LEU A 287 3.87 -13.41 27.06
C LEU A 287 3.12 -12.30 26.30
N PRO A 288 3.51 -11.01 26.44
CA PRO A 288 2.94 -9.88 25.70
C PRO A 288 3.02 -9.98 24.16
N ALA A 289 3.90 -10.84 23.63
CA ALA A 289 4.01 -11.11 22.21
C ALA A 289 2.79 -11.88 21.64
N ALA A 290 2.15 -12.73 22.45
CA ALA A 290 0.98 -13.50 22.03
C ALA A 290 -0.23 -12.59 21.76
N THR A 291 -0.36 -11.50 22.52
CA THR A 291 -1.38 -10.45 22.34
C THR A 291 -1.29 -9.75 20.98
N LYS A 292 -0.09 -9.34 20.56
CA LYS A 292 0.11 -8.69 19.25
C LYS A 292 -0.16 -9.67 18.09
N MET A 293 0.19 -10.95 18.25
CA MET A 293 -0.07 -11.97 17.24
C MET A 293 -1.55 -12.35 17.13
N GLY A 294 -2.27 -12.46 18.26
CA GLY A 294 -3.71 -12.67 18.27
C GLY A 294 -4.49 -11.48 17.72
N ALA A 295 -4.03 -10.25 18.04
CA ALA A 295 -4.55 -9.03 17.44
C ALA A 295 -4.36 -9.04 15.91
N ALA A 296 -3.14 -9.25 15.42
CA ALA A 296 -2.85 -9.27 13.99
C ALA A 296 -3.65 -10.35 13.22
N TYR A 297 -3.80 -11.54 13.82
CA TYR A 297 -4.61 -12.61 13.23
C TYR A 297 -6.09 -12.20 13.09
N LEU A 298 -6.67 -11.59 14.13
CA LEU A 298 -8.07 -11.18 14.12
C LEU A 298 -8.32 -9.89 13.32
N ILE A 299 -7.35 -8.99 13.28
CA ILE A 299 -7.36 -7.82 12.38
C ILE A 299 -7.29 -8.29 10.94
N ASN A 300 -6.46 -9.29 10.57
CA ASN A 300 -6.46 -9.85 9.21
C ASN A 300 -7.76 -10.59 8.90
N GLN A 301 -8.32 -11.33 9.86
CA GLN A 301 -9.61 -11.99 9.70
C GLN A 301 -10.77 -10.99 9.56
N GLN A 302 -10.70 -9.84 10.25
CA GLN A 302 -11.72 -8.81 10.14
C GLN A 302 -11.48 -7.84 8.98
N ALA A 303 -10.26 -7.48 8.63
CA ALA A 303 -9.93 -6.72 7.41
C ALA A 303 -10.34 -7.48 6.14
N SER A 304 -10.34 -8.82 6.20
CA SER A 304 -10.89 -9.68 5.14
C SER A 304 -12.42 -9.84 5.17
N THR A 305 -13.12 -9.27 6.16
CA THR A 305 -14.61 -9.27 6.28
C THR A 305 -15.22 -7.87 6.37
N MET A 306 -14.42 -6.85 6.73
CA MET A 306 -14.74 -5.46 6.48
C MET A 306 -14.88 -5.34 4.98
N PRO A 307 -15.86 -4.58 4.50
CA PRO A 307 -16.01 -4.40 3.08
C PRO A 307 -14.76 -3.65 2.61
N GLN A 308 -13.74 -4.39 2.17
CA GLN A 308 -13.27 -4.18 0.81
C GLN A 308 -14.58 -4.10 0.02
N GLY A 309 -15.05 -2.88 -0.24
CA GLY A 309 -16.22 -2.72 -1.08
C GLY A 309 -15.98 -3.65 -2.26
N ASN A 310 -16.97 -4.45 -2.65
CA ASN A 310 -16.90 -5.40 -3.76
C ASN A 310 -16.49 -4.75 -5.12
N GLN A 311 -15.95 -3.54 -5.12
CA GLN A 311 -15.22 -2.92 -6.20
C GLN A 311 -13.92 -3.69 -6.43
N LEU A 312 -13.96 -4.50 -7.48
CA LEU A 312 -12.77 -4.95 -8.20
C LEU A 312 -11.93 -3.71 -8.53
N LEU A 313 -10.77 -3.58 -7.88
CA LEU A 313 -9.87 -2.46 -8.12
C LEU A 313 -9.11 -2.70 -9.42
N PRO A 314 -9.06 -1.72 -10.33
CA PRO A 314 -8.27 -1.86 -11.55
C PRO A 314 -6.80 -2.12 -11.17
N VAL A 315 -6.14 -3.04 -11.87
CA VAL A 315 -4.82 -3.56 -11.44
C VAL A 315 -3.69 -2.88 -12.22
N LEU A 316 -2.58 -2.59 -11.53
CA LEU A 316 -1.32 -2.20 -12.15
C LEU A 316 -0.46 -3.46 -12.44
N PRO A 317 0.35 -3.45 -13.51
CA PRO A 317 1.27 -4.56 -13.77
C PRO A 317 2.19 -4.81 -12.58
N ARG A 318 2.52 -6.09 -12.32
CA ARG A 318 3.51 -6.47 -11.31
C ARG A 318 4.91 -6.06 -11.75
N LEU A 319 5.79 -5.79 -10.79
CA LEU A 319 7.20 -5.56 -11.03
C LEU A 319 7.94 -6.90 -10.91
N GLU A 320 8.37 -7.43 -12.05
CA GLU A 320 9.11 -8.70 -12.15
C GLU A 320 10.61 -8.40 -12.29
N ILE A 321 11.39 -8.76 -11.28
CA ILE A 321 12.83 -8.50 -11.24
C ILE A 321 13.57 -9.81 -11.35
N CYS A 322 14.40 -9.91 -12.39
CA CYS A 322 15.33 -11.01 -12.58
C CYS A 322 16.74 -10.45 -12.46
N ASN A 323 17.45 -10.78 -11.38
CA ASN A 323 18.82 -10.36 -11.16
C ASN A 323 19.70 -11.53 -10.69
N THR A 324 20.97 -11.26 -10.40
CA THR A 324 21.92 -12.28 -9.94
C THR A 324 21.53 -12.93 -8.60
N LYS A 325 20.64 -12.30 -7.82
CA LYS A 325 20.14 -12.80 -6.54
C LYS A 325 18.90 -13.71 -6.69
N GLY A 326 18.20 -13.64 -7.82
CA GLY A 326 17.06 -14.49 -8.13
C GLY A 326 15.97 -13.77 -8.93
N ASN A 327 14.83 -14.44 -9.05
CA ASN A 327 13.64 -13.91 -9.70
C ASN A 327 12.61 -13.53 -8.63
N PHE A 328 12.21 -12.26 -8.57
CA PHE A 328 11.31 -11.70 -7.57
C PHE A 328 10.10 -11.05 -8.25
N SER A 329 8.93 -11.20 -7.64
CA SER A 329 7.69 -10.56 -8.10
C SER A 329 7.17 -9.66 -6.98
N PHE A 330 6.85 -8.41 -7.32
CA PHE A 330 6.29 -7.43 -6.39
C PHE A 330 4.90 -7.01 -6.88
N SER A 331 3.89 -7.14 -6.00
CA SER A 331 2.53 -6.68 -6.30
C SER A 331 2.41 -5.17 -6.11
N MET A 332 1.76 -4.52 -7.06
CA MET A 332 1.42 -3.09 -7.00
C MET A 332 0.17 -2.80 -6.17
N LEU A 333 -0.43 -3.84 -5.56
CA LEU A 333 -1.37 -3.70 -4.44
C LEU A 333 -0.66 -3.53 -3.09
N ASP A 334 0.66 -3.78 -3.03
CA ASP A 334 1.43 -3.49 -1.83
C ASP A 334 1.94 -2.04 -1.86
N GLY A 335 1.61 -1.28 -0.80
CA GLY A 335 2.07 0.09 -0.63
C GLY A 335 3.60 0.22 -0.65
N ALA A 336 4.36 -0.79 -0.20
CA ALA A 336 5.83 -0.73 -0.24
C ALA A 336 6.38 -0.75 -1.68
N ALA A 337 5.82 -1.58 -2.57
CA ALA A 337 6.18 -1.61 -3.98
C ALA A 337 5.81 -0.30 -4.68
N VAL A 338 4.62 0.24 -4.39
CA VAL A 338 4.18 1.56 -4.91
C VAL A 338 5.13 2.67 -4.45
N ARG A 339 5.51 2.69 -3.16
CA ARG A 339 6.46 3.67 -2.62
C ARG A 339 7.82 3.58 -3.30
N ALA A 340 8.31 2.37 -3.57
CA ALA A 340 9.56 2.15 -4.28
C ALA A 340 9.50 2.68 -5.73
N LEU A 341 8.40 2.39 -6.44
CA LEU A 341 8.18 2.90 -7.80
C LEU A 341 8.14 4.43 -7.83
N LEU A 342 7.37 5.05 -6.93
CA LEU A 342 7.26 6.51 -6.87
C LEU A 342 8.62 7.16 -6.55
N THR A 343 9.37 6.58 -5.62
CA THR A 343 10.74 7.03 -5.27
C THR A 343 11.67 6.97 -6.49
N TYR A 344 11.57 5.93 -7.31
CA TYR A 344 12.35 5.76 -8.54
C TYR A 344 12.00 6.80 -9.63
N LEU A 345 10.73 7.22 -9.72
CA LEU A 345 10.25 8.24 -10.67
C LEU A 345 10.57 9.68 -10.22
N GLY A 346 10.92 9.87 -8.95
CA GLY A 346 11.18 11.17 -8.34
C GLY A 346 12.32 11.99 -8.97
N PRO A 347 13.54 11.46 -9.12
CA PRO A 347 14.67 12.21 -9.66
C PRO A 347 14.44 12.70 -11.09
N LYS A 348 14.99 13.88 -11.41
CA LYS A 348 15.09 14.43 -12.78
C LYS A 348 15.74 13.45 -13.77
N ALA A 349 15.54 13.68 -15.06
CA ALA A 349 16.14 12.92 -16.15
C ALA A 349 17.67 12.92 -16.05
N ASP A 350 18.27 11.75 -16.33
CA ASP A 350 19.71 11.65 -16.49
C ASP A 350 20.07 11.79 -17.97
N GLU A 351 20.52 12.98 -18.36
CA GLU A 351 20.87 13.30 -19.75
C GLU A 351 22.00 12.39 -20.28
N SER A 352 22.85 11.85 -19.39
CA SER A 352 23.91 10.90 -19.78
C SER A 352 23.34 9.57 -20.31
N LEU A 353 22.15 9.17 -19.84
CA LEU A 353 21.48 7.94 -20.26
C LEU A 353 20.65 8.13 -21.55
N LEU A 354 20.42 9.37 -21.97
CA LEU A 354 19.65 9.71 -23.16
C LEU A 354 20.53 10.08 -24.38
N GLY A 355 21.85 10.11 -24.18
CA GLY A 355 22.83 10.47 -25.20
C GLY A 355 22.82 9.56 -26.44
N VAL A 356 23.40 10.06 -27.54
CA VAL A 356 23.48 9.35 -28.82
C VAL A 356 24.34 8.08 -28.73
N ASN A 357 25.32 8.07 -27.83
CA ASN A 357 26.27 6.97 -27.65
C ASN A 357 25.81 5.93 -26.60
N THR A 358 24.66 6.14 -25.95
CA THR A 358 24.17 5.25 -24.90
C THR A 358 23.55 3.99 -25.51
N PRO A 359 23.83 2.79 -24.99
CA PRO A 359 23.22 1.56 -25.47
C PRO A 359 21.69 1.65 -25.53
N VAL A 360 21.09 1.11 -26.61
CA VAL A 360 19.65 1.21 -26.88
C VAL A 360 18.81 0.75 -25.68
N ALA A 361 19.18 -0.37 -25.06
CA ALA A 361 18.48 -0.90 -23.89
C ALA A 361 18.41 0.12 -22.73
N ILE A 362 19.52 0.78 -22.41
CA ILE A 362 19.58 1.78 -21.32
C ILE A 362 18.73 3.01 -21.68
N LYS A 363 18.76 3.42 -22.95
CA LYS A 363 17.97 4.54 -23.44
C LYS A 363 16.47 4.24 -23.36
N GLU A 364 16.05 3.05 -23.78
CA GLU A 364 14.66 2.60 -23.67
C GLU A 364 14.19 2.55 -22.21
N MET A 365 15.05 2.13 -21.28
CA MET A 365 14.74 2.11 -19.85
C MET A 365 14.52 3.52 -19.28
N GLU A 366 15.42 4.47 -19.57
CA GLU A 366 15.25 5.86 -19.11
C GLU A 366 14.04 6.53 -19.78
N GLN A 367 13.78 6.24 -21.06
CA GLN A 367 12.57 6.72 -21.74
C GLN A 367 11.30 6.14 -21.13
N ALA A 368 11.29 4.86 -20.74
CA ALA A 368 10.17 4.24 -20.06
C ALA A 368 9.93 4.90 -18.69
N ARG A 369 10.99 5.16 -17.92
CA ARG A 369 10.95 5.90 -16.65
C ARG A 369 10.33 7.29 -16.84
N LEU A 370 10.82 8.05 -17.83
CA LEU A 370 10.32 9.39 -18.11
C LEU A 370 8.88 9.40 -18.62
N THR A 371 8.47 8.39 -19.37
CA THR A 371 7.08 8.21 -19.80
C THR A 371 6.16 7.98 -18.60
N LEU A 372 6.55 7.13 -17.65
CA LEU A 372 5.80 6.91 -16.41
C LEU A 372 5.79 8.16 -15.51
N LYS A 373 6.91 8.88 -15.41
CA LYS A 373 7.01 10.17 -14.70
C LYS A 373 6.06 11.22 -15.30
N ALA A 374 6.01 11.32 -16.62
CA ALA A 374 5.11 12.19 -17.34
C ALA A 374 3.63 11.81 -17.15
N GLN A 375 3.31 10.51 -17.05
CA GLN A 375 1.96 10.06 -16.69
C GLN A 375 1.52 10.52 -15.28
N LEU A 376 2.45 10.90 -14.40
CA LEU A 376 2.17 11.52 -13.09
C LEU A 376 2.18 13.06 -13.16
N GLY A 377 2.19 13.64 -14.36
CA GLY A 377 2.26 15.09 -14.57
C GLY A 377 3.59 15.71 -14.16
N SER A 378 4.62 14.91 -13.88
CA SER A 378 5.94 15.37 -13.45
C SER A 378 6.83 15.58 -14.68
N PRO A 379 7.34 16.80 -14.94
CA PRO A 379 8.19 17.04 -16.09
C PRO A 379 9.59 16.45 -15.87
N ALA A 380 10.32 16.18 -16.95
CA ALA A 380 11.63 15.54 -16.91
C ALA A 380 12.67 16.26 -16.04
N HIS A 381 12.57 17.59 -15.90
CA HIS A 381 13.49 18.39 -15.09
C HIS A 381 13.12 18.43 -13.60
N GLU A 382 11.91 18.00 -13.21
CA GLU A 382 11.47 18.02 -11.82
C GLU A 382 12.23 16.98 -11.00
N HIS A 383 12.82 17.43 -9.90
CA HIS A 383 13.64 16.62 -9.01
C HIS A 383 12.95 16.47 -7.65
N LEU A 384 12.55 15.25 -7.32
CA LEU A 384 11.87 14.91 -6.06
C LEU A 384 12.56 13.72 -5.40
N LEU A 385 13.18 13.93 -4.24
CA LEU A 385 13.87 12.96 -3.41
C LEU A 385 13.18 12.86 -2.04
N PRO A 386 12.71 11.67 -1.61
CA PRO A 386 12.06 11.55 -0.31
C PRO A 386 12.97 11.97 0.85
N GLY A 387 12.49 12.91 1.68
CA GLY A 387 13.14 13.34 2.92
C GLY A 387 14.27 14.36 2.77
N ASP A 388 14.68 14.71 1.55
CA ASP A 388 15.72 15.72 1.30
C ASP A 388 15.09 17.08 0.95
N LYS A 389 14.76 17.85 1.99
CA LYS A 389 14.12 19.17 1.84
C LYS A 389 14.96 20.15 1.00
N GLN A 390 16.29 20.06 1.08
CA GLN A 390 17.18 20.98 0.35
C GLN A 390 17.26 20.62 -1.12
N ALA A 391 17.37 19.33 -1.45
CA ALA A 391 17.37 18.88 -2.84
C ALA A 391 16.02 19.09 -3.53
N ASN A 392 14.92 18.98 -2.78
CA ASN A 392 13.56 19.18 -3.30
C ASN A 392 13.21 20.66 -3.53
N ALA A 393 13.85 21.57 -2.78
CA ALA A 393 13.60 23.01 -2.86
C ALA A 393 14.90 23.80 -3.04
N PRO A 394 15.58 23.65 -4.19
CA PRO A 394 16.87 24.30 -4.45
C PRO A 394 16.73 25.82 -4.67
N THR A 395 15.53 26.30 -5.00
CA THR A 395 15.25 27.73 -5.18
C THR A 395 14.30 28.24 -4.11
N THR A 396 14.38 29.55 -3.84
CA THR A 396 13.52 30.23 -2.86
C THR A 396 12.04 30.07 -3.22
N GLU A 397 11.70 30.17 -4.50
CA GLU A 397 10.33 30.05 -5.01
C GLU A 397 9.80 28.63 -4.79
N LEU A 398 10.58 27.59 -5.09
CA LEU A 398 10.16 26.21 -4.85
C LEU A 398 9.97 25.92 -3.37
N LYS A 399 10.84 26.46 -2.51
CA LYS A 399 10.71 26.34 -1.06
C LYS A 399 9.41 26.97 -0.55
N LEU A 400 9.14 28.21 -0.95
CA LEU A 400 7.90 28.90 -0.59
C LEU A 400 6.67 28.17 -1.14
N SER A 401 6.74 27.63 -2.36
CA SER A 401 5.67 26.81 -2.93
C SER A 401 5.40 25.55 -2.10
N HIS A 402 6.44 24.87 -1.58
CA HIS A 402 6.28 23.70 -0.73
C HIS A 402 5.60 24.07 0.60
N GLU A 403 6.07 25.14 1.23
CA GLU A 403 5.49 25.65 2.48
C GLU A 403 4.00 26.00 2.31
N VAL A 404 3.60 26.55 1.16
CA VAL A 404 2.18 26.82 0.88
C VAL A 404 1.37 25.52 0.80
N PHE A 405 1.82 24.53 0.04
CA PHE A 405 1.06 23.28 -0.08
C PHE A 405 1.01 22.49 1.24
N GLU A 406 2.09 22.51 2.03
CA GLU A 406 2.10 21.96 3.39
C GLU A 406 1.08 22.69 4.29
N LYS A 407 1.03 24.03 4.24
CA LYS A 407 0.07 24.84 5.00
C LYS A 407 -1.37 24.55 4.62
N LEU A 408 -1.68 24.56 3.32
CA LEU A 408 -3.05 24.33 2.82
C LEU A 408 -3.58 22.95 3.22
N LEU A 409 -2.71 21.94 3.26
CA LEU A 409 -3.05 20.58 3.64
C LEU A 409 -3.17 20.40 5.16
N ALA A 410 -2.42 21.16 5.96
CA ALA A 410 -2.46 21.11 7.42
C ALA A 410 -3.64 21.90 8.03
N GLU A 411 -4.09 22.98 7.39
CA GLU A 411 -5.07 23.90 7.98
C GLU A 411 -6.53 23.62 7.61
N ASP A 412 -6.79 22.96 6.47
CA ASP A 412 -8.14 22.61 6.03
C ASP A 412 -8.19 21.36 5.14
N TYR A 413 -9.32 20.66 5.15
CA TYR A 413 -9.53 19.45 4.36
C TYR A 413 -9.89 19.69 2.89
N THR A 414 -10.18 20.93 2.51
CA THR A 414 -10.71 21.26 1.17
C THR A 414 -9.83 22.25 0.39
N TRP A 415 -8.98 23.01 1.09
CA TRP A 415 -8.22 24.10 0.49
C TRP A 415 -7.24 23.63 -0.59
N LEU A 416 -6.58 22.48 -0.42
CA LEU A 416 -5.60 21.99 -1.40
C LEU A 416 -6.24 21.75 -2.78
N LEU A 417 -7.42 21.12 -2.82
CA LEU A 417 -8.14 20.85 -4.07
C LEU A 417 -8.52 22.14 -4.80
N HIS A 418 -9.10 23.09 -4.07
CA HIS A 418 -9.52 24.38 -4.62
C HIS A 418 -8.33 25.20 -5.11
N ALA A 419 -7.23 25.23 -4.34
CA ALA A 419 -6.01 25.93 -4.73
C ALA A 419 -5.42 25.36 -6.02
N VAL A 420 -5.27 24.03 -6.13
CA VAL A 420 -4.71 23.41 -7.34
C VAL A 420 -5.60 23.66 -8.56
N ARG A 421 -6.92 23.61 -8.40
CA ARG A 421 -7.87 23.93 -9.49
C ARG A 421 -7.72 25.36 -10.01
N LEU A 422 -7.44 26.33 -9.14
CA LEU A 422 -7.20 27.72 -9.54
C LEU A 422 -5.83 27.87 -10.23
N LEU A 423 -4.80 27.19 -9.70
CA LEU A 423 -3.47 27.16 -10.31
C LEU A 423 -3.47 26.53 -11.71
N ASP A 424 -4.26 25.49 -11.95
CA ASP A 424 -4.41 24.85 -13.27
C ASP A 424 -4.99 25.82 -14.32
N LYS A 425 -5.76 26.82 -13.90
CA LYS A 425 -6.30 27.88 -14.77
C LYS A 425 -5.37 29.07 -14.92
N GLY A 426 -4.26 29.11 -14.19
CA GLY A 426 -3.38 30.28 -14.09
C GLY A 426 -3.92 31.40 -13.18
N GLU A 427 -5.01 31.16 -12.46
CA GLU A 427 -5.70 32.13 -11.58
C GLU A 427 -5.08 32.11 -10.16
N SER A 428 -3.80 32.49 -10.05
CA SER A 428 -3.02 32.41 -8.80
C SER A 428 -3.05 33.69 -7.95
N SER A 429 -3.66 34.76 -8.44
CA SER A 429 -3.45 36.12 -7.91
C SER A 429 -4.16 36.42 -6.60
N ASP A 430 -5.18 35.65 -6.18
CA ASP A 430 -5.87 35.89 -4.91
C ASP A 430 -6.39 34.61 -4.23
N LEU A 431 -5.50 33.65 -4.00
CA LEU A 431 -5.84 32.43 -3.24
C LEU A 431 -6.36 32.74 -1.82
N ASN A 432 -5.92 33.84 -1.21
CA ASN A 432 -6.40 34.24 0.10
C ASN A 432 -7.89 34.55 0.07
N HIS A 433 -8.35 35.34 -0.91
CA HIS A 433 -9.76 35.65 -1.05
C HIS A 433 -10.59 34.43 -1.47
N GLU A 434 -10.15 33.70 -2.49
CA GLU A 434 -10.90 32.58 -3.08
C GLU A 434 -11.12 31.40 -2.13
N LEU A 435 -10.19 31.19 -1.18
CA LEU A 435 -10.28 30.11 -0.19
C LEU A 435 -10.97 30.53 1.11
N THR A 436 -11.29 31.82 1.26
CA THR A 436 -11.91 32.34 2.48
C THR A 436 -13.37 31.90 2.56
N TYR A 437 -13.76 31.38 3.73
CA TYR A 437 -15.17 31.09 4.02
C TYR A 437 -15.52 31.48 5.46
N LYS A 438 -16.82 31.67 5.70
CA LYS A 438 -17.34 32.08 7.01
C LYS A 438 -17.66 30.88 7.89
N VAL A 439 -17.19 30.92 9.13
CA VAL A 439 -17.46 29.93 10.17
C VAL A 439 -18.26 30.59 11.29
N PRO A 440 -19.39 30.00 11.74
CA PRO A 440 -20.13 30.50 12.88
C PRO A 440 -19.37 30.23 14.18
N LEU A 441 -19.24 31.24 15.03
CA LEU A 441 -18.74 31.15 16.39
C LEU A 441 -19.83 31.66 17.34
N GLU A 442 -20.24 30.81 18.28
CA GLU A 442 -21.14 31.22 19.36
C GLU A 442 -20.32 31.93 20.44
N PHE A 443 -20.64 33.21 20.67
CA PHE A 443 -19.99 34.03 21.66
C PHE A 443 -21.02 34.97 22.32
N ASP A 444 -21.06 35.00 23.65
CA ASP A 444 -21.99 35.85 24.43
C ASP A 444 -23.46 35.80 23.95
N ASN A 445 -24.02 34.58 23.81
CA ASN A 445 -25.40 34.33 23.36
C ASN A 445 -25.74 34.92 21.97
N ARG A 446 -24.74 35.13 21.11
CA ARG A 446 -24.90 35.54 19.71
C ARG A 446 -24.04 34.66 18.81
N THR A 447 -24.50 34.47 17.58
CA THR A 447 -23.69 33.82 16.53
C THR A 447 -22.98 34.91 15.73
N VAL A 448 -21.65 34.90 15.75
CA VAL A 448 -20.80 35.76 14.91
C VAL A 448 -20.24 34.89 13.78
N TYR A 449 -20.25 35.41 12.55
CA TYR A 449 -19.66 34.72 11.41
C TYR A 449 -18.27 35.30 11.14
N LEU A 450 -17.23 34.55 11.47
CA LEU A 450 -15.83 34.94 11.29
C LEU A 450 -15.28 34.32 10.01
N ASP A 451 -14.39 35.04 9.35
CA ASP A 451 -13.72 34.55 8.14
C ASP A 451 -12.55 33.64 8.54
N LYS A 452 -12.47 32.44 7.94
CA LYS A 452 -11.30 31.56 7.97
C LYS A 452 -10.60 31.67 6.62
N SER A 453 -9.35 32.13 6.63
CA SER A 453 -8.51 32.32 5.45
C SER A 453 -7.14 31.63 5.63
N PRO A 454 -6.46 31.24 4.54
CA PRO A 454 -5.15 30.59 4.62
C PRO A 454 -3.99 31.57 4.90
N ASP A 455 -4.24 32.88 4.89
CA ASP A 455 -3.28 33.94 5.21
C ASP A 455 -1.87 33.71 4.61
N LEU A 456 -1.82 33.53 3.28
CA LEU A 456 -0.59 33.38 2.52
C LEU A 456 0.07 34.74 2.33
N SER A 457 1.40 34.80 2.52
CA SER A 457 2.17 36.02 2.31
C SER A 457 2.33 36.34 0.82
N GLN A 458 2.58 37.62 0.48
CA GLN A 458 2.79 38.03 -0.91
C GLN A 458 3.94 37.25 -1.60
N PRO A 459 5.12 37.02 -0.96
CA PRO A 459 6.17 36.20 -1.56
C PRO A 459 5.74 34.76 -1.85
N GLN A 460 4.87 34.18 -1.02
CA GLN A 460 4.32 32.84 -1.24
C GLN A 460 3.38 32.79 -2.45
N LEU A 461 2.52 33.80 -2.60
CA LEU A 461 1.66 33.92 -3.78
C LEU A 461 2.47 34.14 -5.07
N ASP A 462 3.53 34.94 -5.01
CA ASP A 462 4.40 35.17 -6.15
C ASP A 462 5.24 33.93 -6.51
N ALA A 463 5.68 33.16 -5.51
CA ALA A 463 6.32 31.87 -5.74
C ALA A 463 5.40 30.88 -6.48
N LEU A 464 4.10 30.84 -6.16
CA LEU A 464 3.14 30.00 -6.87
C LEU A 464 2.93 30.42 -8.33
N LYS A 465 3.04 31.71 -8.66
CA LYS A 465 2.99 32.19 -10.06
C LYS A 465 4.18 31.65 -10.87
N VAL A 466 5.36 31.57 -10.25
CA VAL A 466 6.59 31.08 -10.90
C VAL A 466 6.57 29.56 -11.03
N CYS A 467 6.20 28.85 -9.96
CA CYS A 467 6.22 27.39 -9.93
C CYS A 467 5.05 26.75 -10.67
N GLY A 468 3.93 27.47 -10.83
CA GLY A 468 2.73 26.97 -11.48
C GLY A 468 2.03 25.86 -10.69
N ALA A 469 1.18 25.10 -11.38
CA ALA A 469 0.42 24.02 -10.77
C ALA A 469 1.32 22.81 -10.44
N PRO A 470 1.16 22.20 -9.26
CA PRO A 470 2.03 21.08 -8.85
C PRO A 470 1.74 19.82 -9.66
N SER A 471 2.77 19.01 -9.92
CA SER A 471 2.62 17.68 -10.52
C SER A 471 1.87 16.74 -9.57
N GLN A 472 1.20 15.70 -10.11
CA GLN A 472 0.54 14.70 -9.27
C GLN A 472 1.57 13.93 -8.43
N LEU A 473 2.78 13.69 -8.96
CA LEU A 473 3.88 13.08 -8.21
C LEU A 473 4.27 13.91 -6.98
N LYS A 474 4.42 15.23 -7.13
CA LYS A 474 4.72 16.15 -6.01
C LYS A 474 3.62 16.12 -4.95
N LEU A 475 2.35 16.10 -5.36
CA LEU A 475 1.23 16.00 -4.42
C LEU A 475 1.19 14.66 -3.69
N ILE A 476 1.55 13.55 -4.35
CA ILE A 476 1.69 12.24 -3.68
C ILE A 476 2.82 12.27 -2.65
N TYR A 477 3.95 12.89 -2.98
CA TYR A 477 5.07 13.06 -2.03
C TYR A 477 4.67 13.92 -0.83
N LEU A 478 3.88 14.97 -1.06
CA LEU A 478 3.30 15.79 0.01
C LEU A 478 2.40 14.95 0.91
N ALA A 479 1.51 14.14 0.35
CA ALA A 479 0.60 13.27 1.11
C ALA A 479 1.34 12.19 1.93
N GLU A 480 2.44 11.65 1.43
CA GLU A 480 3.31 10.72 2.17
C GLU A 480 4.22 11.42 3.20
N GLY A 481 4.33 12.74 3.17
CA GLY A 481 5.25 13.53 4.01
C GLY A 481 6.71 13.31 3.64
N TRP A 482 6.99 13.29 2.34
CA TRP A 482 8.33 13.11 1.75
C TRP A 482 8.98 14.41 1.27
N LEU A 483 8.18 15.48 1.12
CA LEU A 483 8.68 16.85 0.94
C LEU A 483 9.05 17.45 2.30
#